data_AF-A0A3E0W320-F1
#
_entry.id   AF-A0A3E0W320-F1
#
_cell.length_a   1.000
_cell.length_b   1.000
_cell.length_c   1.000
_cell.angle_alpha   90.00
_cell.angle_beta   90.00
_cell.angle_gamma   90.00
#
_symmetry.space_group_name_H-M   'P 1'
#
loop_
_entity.id
_entity.type
_entity.pdbx_description
1 polymer ?
#
loop_
_entity_poly.entity_id
_entity_poly.type
_entity_poly.pdbx_seq_one_letter_code
_entity_poly.pdbx_strand_id
1 'polypeptide(L)'
;MSPHDRLEAALRPLGDRPVLSLGLLHYSSLGADEDRSIASRCWNLDDLQQDYASFLERFAASLDLAGSAALEARVRLTDEYRHFPFRNPDLPHELLATDWIGQRAHDVFREAHQWFADEAEIERLTGQAVVPDPVALELFAR
;
A
#
# COMPACT_ATOMS: atom_id res chain seq x y z
N MET A 1 9.33 13.17 -6.63
CA MET A 1 8.94 12.82 -8.01
C MET A 1 7.83 11.79 -7.94
N SER A 2 6.81 11.90 -8.76
CA SER A 2 5.69 10.95 -8.83
C SER A 2 5.50 10.54 -10.29
N PRO A 3 5.18 9.27 -10.59
CA PRO A 3 4.85 8.86 -11.96
C PRO A 3 3.43 9.27 -12.36
N HIS A 4 2.65 9.80 -11.42
CA HIS A 4 1.29 10.27 -11.64
C HIS A 4 1.23 11.78 -11.78
N ASP A 5 0.31 12.27 -12.59
CA ASP A 5 -0.09 13.68 -12.50
C ASP A 5 -0.78 13.91 -11.14
N ARG A 6 -0.07 14.59 -10.24
CA ARG A 6 -0.54 14.92 -8.89
C ARG A 6 -0.79 16.42 -8.74
N LEU A 7 -0.81 17.21 -9.82
CA LEU A 7 -0.91 18.67 -9.72
C LEU A 7 -2.18 19.08 -8.99
N GLU A 8 -3.35 18.59 -9.43
CA GLU A 8 -4.61 18.92 -8.78
C GLU A 8 -4.66 18.45 -7.32
N ALA A 9 -4.16 17.25 -7.04
CA ALA A 9 -4.09 16.71 -5.69
C ALA A 9 -3.18 17.54 -4.78
N ALA A 10 -2.08 18.07 -5.30
CA ALA A 10 -1.15 18.94 -4.59
C ALA A 10 -1.73 20.34 -4.34
N LEU A 11 -2.55 20.86 -5.27
CA LEU A 11 -3.20 22.16 -5.15
C LEU A 11 -4.39 22.15 -4.17
N ARG A 12 -5.15 21.06 -4.11
CA ARG A 12 -6.37 20.94 -3.29
C ARG A 12 -6.22 21.40 -1.82
N PRO A 13 -5.22 20.96 -1.03
CA PRO A 13 -5.08 21.39 0.36
C PRO A 13 -4.69 22.87 0.52
N LEU A 14 -4.20 23.52 -0.53
CA LEU A 14 -3.79 24.92 -0.50
C LEU A 14 -4.99 25.88 -0.56
N GLY A 15 -6.10 25.48 -1.19
CA GLY A 15 -7.29 26.32 -1.34
C GLY A 15 -6.95 27.70 -1.92
N ASP A 16 -7.54 28.75 -1.35
CA ASP A 16 -7.31 30.15 -1.76
C ASP A 16 -6.11 30.82 -1.06
N ARG A 17 -5.26 30.05 -0.37
CA ARG A 17 -4.09 30.63 0.32
C ARG A 17 -3.14 31.24 -0.71
N PRO A 18 -2.55 32.43 -0.45
CA PRO A 18 -1.59 33.02 -1.37
C PRO A 18 -0.34 32.14 -1.46
N VAL A 19 -0.23 31.36 -2.54
CA VAL A 19 0.95 30.57 -2.87
C VAL A 19 1.99 31.51 -3.48
N LEU A 20 3.19 31.59 -2.90
CA LEU A 20 4.23 32.50 -3.41
C LEU A 20 4.80 32.06 -4.77
N SER A 21 4.78 30.76 -5.11
CA SER A 21 4.91 30.20 -6.48
C SER A 21 4.87 28.66 -6.41
N LEU A 22 4.21 27.97 -7.35
CA LEU A 22 4.31 26.52 -7.56
C LEU A 22 4.64 26.26 -9.04
N GLY A 23 5.71 25.54 -9.32
CA GLY A 23 6.08 25.11 -10.67
C GLY A 23 5.98 23.60 -10.82
N LEU A 24 5.30 23.13 -11.86
CA LEU A 24 5.30 21.72 -12.26
C LEU A 24 6.34 21.52 -13.36
N LEU A 25 7.23 20.54 -13.15
CA LEU A 25 8.03 19.99 -14.24
C LEU A 25 7.39 18.66 -14.66
N HIS A 26 6.96 18.59 -15.91
CA HIS A 26 6.50 17.37 -16.54
C HIS A 26 7.62 16.83 -17.44
N TYR A 27 7.86 15.53 -17.38
CA TYR A 27 8.75 14.82 -18.27
C TYR A 27 8.00 13.63 -18.85
N SER A 28 8.11 13.43 -20.16
CA SER A 28 7.64 12.23 -20.84
C SER A 28 8.78 11.67 -21.69
N SER A 29 8.87 10.35 -21.78
CA SER A 29 9.79 9.67 -22.69
C SER A 29 9.12 9.38 -24.03
N LEU A 30 9.91 8.91 -25.00
CA LEU A 30 9.42 8.51 -26.32
C LEU A 30 9.10 7.01 -26.43
N GLY A 31 9.29 6.23 -25.35
CA GLY A 31 9.01 4.79 -25.39
C GLY A 31 9.31 4.02 -24.09
N ALA A 32 8.73 2.83 -24.00
CA ALA A 32 8.69 2.02 -22.78
C ALA A 32 10.06 1.61 -22.20
N ASP A 33 11.10 1.49 -23.02
CA ASP A 33 12.45 1.16 -22.53
C ASP A 33 13.07 2.32 -21.74
N GLU A 34 12.84 3.56 -22.18
CA GLU A 34 13.29 4.74 -21.47
C GLU A 34 12.47 4.95 -20.19
N ASP A 35 11.15 4.70 -20.24
CA ASP A 35 10.29 4.73 -19.04
C ASP A 35 10.75 3.73 -17.98
N ARG A 36 11.08 2.48 -18.38
CA ARG A 36 11.65 1.48 -17.47
C ARG A 36 12.98 1.93 -16.87
N SER A 37 13.85 2.53 -17.68
CA SER A 37 15.14 3.07 -17.21
C SER A 37 14.97 4.25 -16.25
N ILE A 38 13.95 5.09 -16.43
CA ILE A 38 13.63 6.16 -15.48
C ILE A 38 13.08 5.57 -14.19
N ALA A 39 12.12 4.65 -14.30
CA ALA A 39 11.50 4.01 -13.14
C ALA A 39 12.54 3.36 -12.23
N SER A 40 13.48 2.58 -12.77
CA SER A 40 14.54 1.90 -12.00
C SER A 40 15.54 2.86 -11.33
N ARG A 41 15.72 4.07 -11.85
CA ARG A 41 16.53 5.12 -11.21
C ARG A 41 15.80 5.88 -10.12
N CYS A 42 14.47 5.90 -10.18
CA CYS A 42 13.62 6.64 -9.25
C CYS A 42 13.18 5.78 -8.06
N TRP A 43 13.01 4.48 -8.28
CA TRP A 43 12.53 3.52 -7.28
C TRP A 43 13.36 2.24 -7.32
N ASN A 44 13.72 1.73 -6.14
CA ASN A 44 14.32 0.41 -6.03
C ASN A 44 13.21 -0.65 -6.00
N LEU A 45 12.75 -1.06 -7.18
CA LEU A 45 11.69 -2.06 -7.34
C LEU A 45 12.15 -3.47 -6.93
N ASP A 46 13.43 -3.79 -7.10
CA ASP A 46 13.99 -5.09 -6.70
C ASP A 46 13.95 -5.27 -5.17
N ASP A 47 14.38 -4.26 -4.41
CA ASP A 47 14.26 -4.27 -2.95
C ASP A 47 12.79 -4.36 -2.52
N LEU A 48 11.90 -3.62 -3.18
CA LEU A 48 10.48 -3.65 -2.86
C LEU A 48 9.84 -5.03 -3.14
N GLN A 49 10.24 -5.68 -4.23
CA GLN A 49 9.86 -7.06 -4.54
C GLN A 49 10.35 -8.03 -3.44
N GLN A 50 11.60 -7.91 -3.00
CA GLN A 50 12.14 -8.75 -1.93
C GLN A 50 11.39 -8.55 -0.60
N ASP A 51 11.02 -7.32 -0.29
CA ASP A 51 10.25 -7.02 0.91
C ASP A 51 8.83 -7.59 0.84
N TYR A 52 8.19 -7.55 -0.34
CA TYR A 52 6.91 -8.23 -0.58
C TYR A 52 7.04 -9.75 -0.43
N ALA A 53 8.11 -10.36 -0.93
CA ALA A 53 8.35 -11.80 -0.77
C ALA A 53 8.48 -12.16 0.72
N SER A 54 9.28 -11.39 1.46
CA SER A 54 9.48 -11.58 2.90
C SER A 54 8.20 -11.35 3.71
N PHE A 55 7.35 -10.42 3.29
CA PHE A 55 6.01 -10.24 3.85
C PHE A 55 5.12 -11.47 3.59
N LEU A 56 5.07 -11.95 2.34
CA LEU A 56 4.27 -13.11 1.98
C LEU A 56 4.69 -14.38 2.75
N GLU A 57 5.99 -14.61 2.92
CA GLU A 57 6.51 -15.75 3.70
C GLU A 57 6.05 -15.72 5.16
N ARG A 58 6.02 -14.54 5.79
CA ARG A 58 5.59 -14.37 7.19
C ARG A 58 4.10 -14.65 7.39
N PHE A 59 3.26 -14.25 6.45
CA PHE A 59 1.81 -14.37 6.59
C PHE A 59 1.20 -15.59 5.90
N ALA A 60 2.00 -16.37 5.17
CA ALA A 60 1.56 -17.66 4.60
C ALA A 60 1.21 -18.72 5.67
N ALA A 61 1.68 -18.56 6.92
CA ALA A 61 1.58 -19.57 7.97
C ALA A 61 0.56 -19.28 9.09
N SER A 62 -0.21 -18.19 9.00
CA SER A 62 -0.92 -17.61 10.17
C SER A 62 -2.41 -17.96 10.29
N LEU A 63 -2.86 -19.06 9.68
CA LEU A 63 -4.28 -19.39 9.58
C LEU A 63 -4.70 -20.45 10.62
N ASP A 64 -4.85 -20.05 11.88
CA ASP A 64 -5.70 -20.74 12.90
C ASP A 64 -5.81 -19.92 14.22
N LEU A 65 -5.73 -18.59 14.14
CA LEU A 65 -5.76 -17.72 15.32
C LEU A 65 -7.17 -17.21 15.59
N ALA A 66 -7.56 -17.14 16.87
CA ALA A 66 -8.85 -16.61 17.31
C ALA A 66 -8.70 -15.69 18.53
N GLY A 67 -9.73 -14.88 18.79
CA GLY A 67 -9.79 -13.97 19.93
C GLY A 67 -8.61 -12.98 19.97
N SER A 68 -7.97 -12.83 21.14
CA SER A 68 -6.89 -11.85 21.32
C SER A 68 -5.69 -12.10 20.40
N ALA A 69 -5.40 -13.36 20.08
CA ALA A 69 -4.28 -13.71 19.19
C ALA A 69 -4.54 -13.26 17.75
N ALA A 70 -5.78 -13.36 17.27
CA ALA A 70 -6.16 -12.82 15.97
C ALA A 70 -6.07 -11.28 15.95
N LEU A 71 -6.46 -10.60 17.03
CA LEU A 71 -6.31 -9.15 17.14
C LEU A 71 -4.84 -8.71 17.08
N GLU A 72 -3.96 -9.38 17.83
CA GLU A 72 -2.52 -9.13 17.80
C GLU A 72 -1.92 -9.36 16.41
N ALA A 73 -2.33 -10.44 15.74
CA ALA A 73 -1.90 -10.74 14.36
C ALA A 73 -2.37 -9.66 13.39
N ARG A 74 -3.60 -9.17 13.51
CA ARG A 74 -4.13 -8.07 12.68
C ARG A 74 -3.35 -6.79 12.85
N VAL A 75 -3.03 -6.41 14.09
CA VAL A 75 -2.24 -5.20 14.38
C VAL A 75 -0.84 -5.32 13.78
N ARG A 76 -0.19 -6.48 13.94
CA ARG A 76 1.14 -6.73 13.36
C ARG A 76 1.10 -6.69 11.84
N LEU A 77 0.11 -7.33 11.22
CA LEU A 77 -0.10 -7.30 9.77
C LEU A 77 -0.22 -5.86 9.24
N THR A 78 -1.02 -5.02 9.91
CA THR A 78 -1.18 -3.60 9.54
C THR A 78 0.12 -2.81 9.76
N ASP A 79 0.80 -3.01 10.89
CA ASP A 79 2.06 -2.32 11.17
C ASP A 79 3.12 -2.64 10.12
N GLU A 80 3.23 -3.90 9.68
CA GLU A 80 4.19 -4.28 8.66
C GLU A 80 3.79 -3.73 7.28
N TYR A 81 2.51 -3.88 6.90
CA TYR A 81 2.06 -3.51 5.56
C TYR A 81 2.02 -1.98 5.32
N ARG A 82 1.79 -1.16 6.36
CA ARG A 82 1.62 0.30 6.20
C ARG A 82 2.79 1.04 5.57
N HIS A 83 3.96 0.43 5.52
CA HIS A 83 5.14 1.01 4.90
C HIS A 83 5.14 0.88 3.37
N PHE A 84 4.47 -0.14 2.82
CA PHE A 84 4.48 -0.43 1.39
C PHE A 84 3.86 0.67 0.53
N PRO A 85 2.68 1.25 0.85
CA PRO A 85 2.09 2.32 0.03
C PRO A 85 2.97 3.57 -0.11
N PHE A 86 3.88 3.82 0.84
CA PHE A 86 4.82 4.94 0.75
C PHE A 86 6.02 4.66 -0.15
N ARG A 87 6.34 3.39 -0.39
CA ARG A 87 7.46 2.95 -1.23
C ARG A 87 7.01 2.49 -2.62
N ASN A 88 5.79 1.99 -2.73
CA ASN A 88 5.21 1.55 -3.98
C ASN A 88 4.81 2.78 -4.82
N PRO A 89 5.43 2.98 -5.99
CA PRO A 89 5.10 4.10 -6.87
C PRO A 89 3.77 3.96 -7.61
N ASP A 90 3.10 2.81 -7.53
CA ASP A 90 1.86 2.49 -8.26
C ASP A 90 2.09 2.63 -9.78
N LEU A 91 3.18 2.02 -10.28
CA LEU A 91 3.54 2.09 -11.69
C LEU A 91 2.61 1.19 -12.54
N PRO A 92 2.35 1.58 -13.80
CA PRO A 92 1.72 0.69 -14.78
C PRO A 92 2.46 -0.64 -14.91
N HIS A 93 1.71 -1.73 -15.10
CA HIS A 93 2.27 -3.10 -15.17
C HIS A 93 3.34 -3.27 -16.27
N GLU A 94 3.27 -2.51 -17.35
CA GLU A 94 4.27 -2.52 -18.43
C GLU A 94 5.67 -2.01 -18.02
N LEU A 95 5.76 -1.31 -16.89
CA LEU A 95 7.01 -0.83 -16.32
C LEU A 95 7.55 -1.72 -15.19
N LEU A 96 6.78 -2.73 -14.79
CA LEU A 96 7.14 -3.68 -13.73
C LEU A 96 7.79 -4.94 -14.30
N ALA A 97 8.50 -5.67 -13.45
CA ALA A 97 9.01 -6.99 -13.80
C ALA A 97 7.86 -7.96 -14.09
N THR A 98 8.09 -8.94 -14.96
CA THR A 98 7.06 -9.93 -15.34
C THR A 98 6.60 -10.79 -14.16
N ASP A 99 7.46 -10.98 -13.16
CA ASP A 99 7.20 -11.73 -11.93
C ASP A 99 6.81 -10.82 -10.75
N TRP A 100 6.37 -9.59 -11.02
CA TRP A 100 6.01 -8.63 -9.98
C TRP A 100 4.96 -9.16 -9.01
N ILE A 101 5.30 -9.23 -7.72
CA ILE A 101 4.44 -9.81 -6.67
C ILE A 101 3.67 -8.78 -5.83
N GLY A 102 3.79 -7.48 -6.13
CA GLY A 102 3.17 -6.44 -5.30
C GLY A 102 1.64 -6.56 -5.19
N GLN A 103 0.96 -6.91 -6.29
CA GLN A 103 -0.50 -7.14 -6.27
C GLN A 103 -0.86 -8.33 -5.39
N ARG A 104 -0.12 -9.44 -5.52
CA ARG A 104 -0.32 -10.63 -4.69
C ARG A 104 -0.13 -10.33 -3.20
N ALA A 105 0.87 -9.53 -2.85
CA ALA A 105 1.09 -9.10 -1.47
C ALA A 105 -0.07 -8.24 -0.94
N HIS A 106 -0.62 -7.34 -1.77
CA HIS A 106 -1.81 -6.56 -1.42
C HIS A 106 -3.03 -7.46 -1.18
N ASP A 107 -3.27 -8.44 -2.06
CA ASP A 107 -4.40 -9.36 -1.94
C ASP A 107 -4.31 -10.20 -0.65
N VAL A 108 -3.13 -10.74 -0.35
CA VAL A 108 -2.88 -11.48 0.89
C VAL A 108 -3.07 -10.59 2.12
N PHE A 109 -2.61 -9.34 2.08
CA PHE A 109 -2.87 -8.39 3.16
C PHE A 109 -4.36 -8.19 3.39
N ARG A 110 -5.14 -7.93 2.33
CA ARG A 110 -6.58 -7.68 2.42
C ARG A 110 -7.32 -8.90 2.96
N GLU A 111 -6.99 -10.09 2.48
CA GLU A 111 -7.60 -11.35 2.92
C GLU A 111 -7.26 -11.66 4.38
N ALA A 112 -5.98 -11.61 4.76
CA ALA A 112 -5.55 -11.88 6.13
C ALA A 112 -6.08 -10.83 7.11
N HIS A 113 -6.11 -9.55 6.71
CA HIS A 113 -6.63 -8.47 7.55
C HIS A 113 -8.13 -8.64 7.83
N GLN A 114 -8.90 -9.07 6.82
CA GLN A 114 -10.31 -9.38 6.99
C GLN A 114 -10.50 -10.62 7.86
N TRP A 115 -9.78 -11.71 7.58
CA TRP A 115 -9.84 -12.94 8.37
C TRP A 115 -9.60 -12.69 9.86
N PHE A 116 -8.52 -11.97 10.20
CA PHE A 116 -8.25 -11.66 11.61
C PHE A 116 -9.24 -10.68 12.22
N ALA A 117 -9.92 -9.84 11.43
CA ALA A 117 -10.98 -8.99 11.95
C ALA A 117 -12.18 -9.84 12.42
N ASP A 118 -12.53 -10.86 11.64
CA ASP A 118 -13.63 -11.78 11.93
C ASP A 118 -13.29 -12.67 13.14
N GLU A 119 -12.10 -13.27 13.16
CA GLU A 119 -11.66 -14.18 14.21
C GLU A 119 -11.32 -13.49 15.55
N ALA A 120 -10.98 -12.20 15.53
CA ALA A 120 -10.66 -11.46 16.75
C ALA A 120 -11.87 -11.28 17.67
N GLU A 121 -13.10 -11.35 17.13
CA GLU A 121 -14.34 -11.20 17.88
C GLU A 121 -14.30 -9.95 18.78
N ILE A 122 -13.83 -8.84 18.21
CA ILE A 122 -13.39 -7.63 18.93
C ILE A 122 -14.47 -7.11 19.88
N GLU A 123 -15.75 -7.22 19.50
CA GLU A 123 -16.87 -6.82 20.37
C GLU A 123 -16.94 -7.64 21.65
N ARG A 124 -16.64 -8.95 21.58
CA ARG A 124 -16.57 -9.83 22.76
C ARG A 124 -15.38 -9.47 23.64
N LEU A 125 -14.24 -9.16 23.03
CA LEU A 125 -13.01 -8.81 23.78
C LEU A 125 -13.11 -7.45 24.47
N THR A 126 -13.77 -6.48 23.83
CA THR A 126 -13.80 -5.09 24.29
C THR A 126 -15.10 -4.71 25.00
N GLY A 127 -16.19 -5.46 24.79
CA GLY A 127 -17.54 -5.07 25.21
C GLY A 127 -18.08 -3.86 24.45
N GLN A 128 -17.42 -3.43 23.37
CA GLN A 128 -17.81 -2.28 22.56
C GLN A 128 -18.21 -2.75 21.16
N ALA A 129 -19.30 -2.18 20.63
CA ALA A 129 -19.68 -2.41 19.25
C ALA A 129 -18.58 -1.86 18.32
N VAL A 130 -18.13 -2.68 17.37
CA VAL A 130 -17.14 -2.27 16.37
C VAL A 130 -17.91 -1.75 15.16
N VAL A 131 -17.86 -0.44 14.96
CA VAL A 131 -18.33 0.16 13.71
C VAL A 131 -17.23 -0.02 12.67
N PRO A 132 -17.49 -0.69 11.54
CA PRO A 132 -16.52 -0.76 10.45
C PRO A 132 -16.22 0.67 9.98
N ASP A 133 -14.96 1.08 10.03
CA ASP A 133 -14.53 2.34 9.42
C ASP A 133 -14.43 2.13 7.90
N PRO A 134 -15.31 2.75 7.09
CA PRO A 134 -15.29 2.58 5.65
C PRO A 134 -14.00 3.14 5.00
N VAL A 135 -13.25 4.00 5.70
CA VAL A 135 -12.03 4.64 5.20
C VAL A 135 -10.76 3.89 5.60
N ALA A 136 -10.82 3.04 6.63
CA ALA A 136 -9.62 2.36 7.15
C ALA A 136 -8.94 1.44 6.12
N LEU A 137 -9.70 0.88 5.17
CA LEU A 137 -9.16 0.11 4.04
C LEU A 137 -8.76 1.00 2.85
N GLU A 138 -9.33 2.20 2.71
CA GLU A 138 -8.96 3.14 1.64
C GLU A 138 -7.50 3.61 1.79
N LEU A 139 -6.97 3.64 3.02
CA LEU A 139 -5.56 3.91 3.29
C LEU A 139 -4.60 2.87 2.67
N PHE A 140 -5.11 1.67 2.38
CA PHE A 140 -4.34 0.57 1.80
C PHE A 140 -4.78 0.21 0.39
N ALA A 141 -5.78 0.87 -0.18
CA ALA A 141 -6.39 0.57 -1.48
C ALA A 141 -5.55 1.00 -2.70
N ARG A 142 -4.24 1.23 -2.52
CA ARG A 142 -3.28 1.63 -3.57
C ARG A 142 -2.04 0.76 -3.50
#